data_AF-A0A657AYP4-F1
#
_entry.id   AF-A0A657AYP4-F1
#
_cell.length_a   1.000
_cell.length_b   1.000
_cell.length_c   1.000
_cell.angle_alpha   90.00
_cell.angle_beta   90.00
_cell.angle_gamma   90.00
#
_symmetry.space_group_name_H-M   'P 1'
#
loop_
_entity.id
_entity.type
_entity.pdbx_description
1 polymer ?
#
loop_
_entity_poly.entity_id
_entity_poly.type
_entity_poly.pdbx_seq_one_letter_code
_entity_poly.pdbx_strand_id
1 'polypeptide(L)'
;MTIRTLLLGSVLACGTFAASVDAKVSQAEADKLGKSLTPFGSIMEGNEAGTIPAWNGGLKTPPAGYEGAGHHHVDPFPDDKIKFSIDKSNYPGFEKYMTPGQYALMEAYPNSFSMDVYPTRRTHAMPDWVNQNTKENATTATLSKGGVGINDAYGGIPFPILHGSNQDKALQAIWNHLTRWRGIFLEGRYTEVAVQRDGRFTPITKQQEVFFNFHNPEGSFKEMDNILFYFLTFNKAPARLAGGALLVHETLDQSEDARQAWDYNAGQRRVRRAPNLAYDSPIASSDNTRTADDTDMYNGAPDRYDWEYKGVQEIFIPYNNYKIGREGVKYDDLVMPGHLNPEYVRWELHRVHVVEANLKKGARHIYK
;
A
#
# COMPACT_ATOMS: atom_id res chain seq x y z
N MET A 1 -54.77 60.12 16.87
CA MET A 1 -55.73 59.05 16.53
C MET A 1 -55.19 58.30 15.32
N THR A 2 -54.64 57.10 15.57
CA THR A 2 -54.84 55.85 14.79
C THR A 2 -54.95 55.93 13.26
N ILE A 3 -54.00 55.36 12.48
CA ILE A 3 -54.04 54.07 11.71
C ILE A 3 -53.34 54.38 10.35
N ARG A 4 -52.51 53.58 9.64
CA ARG A 4 -52.05 52.19 9.69
C ARG A 4 -50.74 52.04 8.88
N THR A 5 -49.98 51.01 9.25
CA THR A 5 -48.83 50.39 8.57
C THR A 5 -49.23 49.69 7.26
N LEU A 6 -48.34 49.71 6.24
CA LEU A 6 -48.26 48.63 5.24
C LEU A 6 -46.84 48.53 4.67
N LEU A 7 -46.15 47.47 5.12
CA LEU A 7 -44.93 46.91 4.55
C LEU A 7 -45.29 46.10 3.29
N LEU A 8 -44.49 46.22 2.23
CA LEU A 8 -44.29 45.13 1.28
C LEU A 8 -42.79 45.05 0.92
N GLY A 9 -42.19 43.93 1.27
CA GLY A 9 -40.82 43.55 0.91
C GLY A 9 -40.81 42.58 -0.27
N SER A 10 -39.61 42.35 -0.81
CA SER A 10 -39.25 41.19 -1.63
C SER A 10 -37.72 41.11 -1.71
N VAL A 11 -37.09 40.40 -0.76
CA VAL A 11 -35.70 39.95 -0.87
C VAL A 11 -35.75 38.54 -1.46
N LEU A 12 -35.39 38.39 -2.73
CA LEU A 12 -35.10 37.08 -3.32
C LEU A 12 -33.68 36.68 -2.89
N ALA A 13 -33.57 35.83 -1.87
CA ALA A 13 -32.33 35.13 -1.53
C ALA A 13 -32.26 33.85 -2.36
N CYS A 14 -31.52 33.87 -3.47
CA CYS A 14 -31.12 32.66 -4.18
C CYS A 14 -30.05 31.94 -3.35
N GLY A 15 -30.46 30.98 -2.52
CA GLY A 15 -29.56 30.00 -1.93
C GLY A 15 -29.19 28.95 -2.98
N THR A 16 -27.98 29.03 -3.53
CA THR A 16 -27.38 27.92 -4.28
C THR A 16 -26.96 26.83 -3.30
N PHE A 17 -27.83 25.83 -3.12
CA PHE A 17 -27.40 24.55 -2.57
C PHE A 17 -26.45 23.90 -3.59
N ALA A 18 -25.15 23.94 -3.30
CA ALA A 18 -24.20 23.08 -3.98
C ALA A 18 -24.47 21.63 -3.54
N ALA A 19 -25.31 20.92 -4.29
CA ALA A 19 -25.38 19.48 -4.21
C ALA A 19 -24.04 18.93 -4.72
N SER A 20 -23.20 18.44 -3.81
CA SER A 20 -22.05 17.60 -4.15
C SER A 20 -22.61 16.31 -4.75
N VAL A 21 -22.83 16.31 -6.06
CA VAL A 21 -23.14 15.08 -6.79
C VAL A 21 -21.88 14.23 -6.78
N ASP A 22 -21.96 13.04 -6.18
CA ASP A 22 -20.98 11.96 -6.30
C ASP A 22 -20.95 11.46 -7.74
N ALA A 23 -20.32 12.25 -8.61
CA ALA A 23 -20.20 11.92 -10.02
C ALA A 23 -19.12 10.86 -10.19
N LYS A 24 -19.53 9.67 -10.65
CA LYS A 24 -18.63 8.66 -11.22
C LYS A 24 -17.75 9.29 -12.31
N VAL A 25 -16.58 8.73 -12.54
CA VAL A 25 -15.68 9.16 -13.61
C VAL A 25 -16.41 9.03 -14.96
N SER A 26 -16.39 10.11 -15.76
CA SER A 26 -16.99 10.06 -17.09
C SER A 26 -16.17 9.19 -18.05
N GLN A 27 -16.81 8.66 -19.10
CA GLN A 27 -16.08 7.90 -20.13
C GLN A 27 -14.93 8.71 -20.76
N ALA A 28 -15.11 10.03 -20.93
CA ALA A 28 -14.09 10.92 -21.46
C ALA A 28 -12.86 11.03 -20.55
N GLU A 29 -13.06 11.04 -19.23
CA GLU A 29 -11.96 10.99 -18.25
C GLU A 29 -11.28 9.61 -18.27
N ALA A 30 -12.05 8.52 -18.29
CA ALA A 30 -11.51 7.16 -18.38
C ALA A 30 -10.70 6.92 -19.66
N ASP A 31 -11.06 7.56 -20.77
CA ASP A 31 -10.32 7.47 -22.04
C ASP A 31 -8.95 8.16 -22.04
N LYS A 32 -8.58 8.84 -20.94
CA LYS A 32 -7.21 9.30 -20.69
C LYS A 32 -6.27 8.17 -20.28
N LEU A 33 -6.79 7.06 -19.75
CA LEU A 33 -6.00 5.87 -19.39
C LEU A 33 -5.37 5.24 -20.64
N GLY A 34 -4.06 5.02 -20.59
CA GLY A 34 -3.25 4.59 -21.73
C GLY A 34 -2.92 5.70 -22.74
N LYS A 35 -3.33 6.95 -22.47
CA LYS A 35 -2.98 8.15 -23.25
C LYS A 35 -2.20 9.13 -22.36
N SER A 36 -2.84 10.13 -21.76
CA SER A 36 -2.15 11.06 -20.86
C SER A 36 -1.87 10.49 -19.47
N LEU A 37 -2.63 9.45 -19.09
CA LEU A 37 -2.39 8.63 -17.91
C LEU A 37 -1.85 7.26 -18.33
N THR A 38 -1.04 6.67 -17.47
CA THR A 38 -0.73 5.23 -17.55
C THR A 38 -2.02 4.40 -17.54
N PRO A 39 -2.00 3.13 -17.97
CA PRO A 39 -3.19 2.26 -17.90
C PRO A 39 -3.79 2.13 -16.49
N PHE A 40 -2.99 2.43 -15.47
CA PHE A 40 -3.34 2.37 -14.05
C PHE A 40 -3.46 3.75 -13.38
N GLY A 41 -3.64 4.82 -14.16
CA GLY A 41 -4.09 6.10 -13.62
C GLY A 41 -3.01 7.07 -13.14
N SER A 42 -1.74 6.65 -13.09
CA SER A 42 -0.61 7.56 -12.82
C SER A 42 -0.35 8.51 -14.01
N ILE A 43 0.18 9.71 -13.74
CA ILE A 43 0.65 10.64 -14.78
C ILE A 43 1.69 9.96 -15.67
N MET A 44 1.48 9.94 -16.98
CA MET A 44 2.39 9.25 -17.90
C MET A 44 3.70 10.02 -18.10
N GLU A 45 3.63 11.34 -18.25
CA GLU A 45 4.79 12.20 -18.48
C GLU A 45 5.78 12.22 -17.30
N GLY A 46 7.03 12.60 -17.60
CA GLY A 46 8.05 12.88 -16.59
C GLY A 46 7.71 14.13 -15.78
N ASN A 47 8.54 14.47 -14.79
CA ASN A 47 8.40 15.77 -14.12
C ASN A 47 9.23 16.85 -14.81
N GLU A 48 8.88 18.11 -14.58
CA GLU A 48 9.54 19.26 -15.22
C GLU A 48 11.04 19.31 -14.91
N ALA A 49 11.44 18.88 -13.71
CA ALA A 49 12.84 18.83 -13.29
C ALA A 49 13.66 17.71 -13.97
N GLY A 50 13.03 16.81 -14.73
CA GLY A 50 13.69 15.68 -15.38
C GLY A 50 14.26 14.64 -14.41
N THR A 51 13.88 14.68 -13.13
CA THR A 51 14.33 13.71 -12.11
C THR A 51 13.49 12.43 -12.15
N ILE A 52 12.23 12.53 -12.55
CA ILE A 52 11.31 11.41 -12.81
C ILE A 52 11.08 11.34 -14.33
N PRO A 53 11.48 10.25 -15.01
CA PRO A 53 11.26 10.11 -16.44
C PRO A 53 9.79 9.82 -16.77
N ALA A 54 9.42 9.99 -18.05
CA ALA A 54 8.14 9.51 -18.55
C ALA A 54 8.04 7.98 -18.40
N TRP A 55 6.84 7.47 -18.13
CA TRP A 55 6.59 6.03 -18.16
C TRP A 55 6.43 5.57 -19.59
N ASN A 56 7.21 4.56 -19.97
CA ASN A 56 7.33 4.05 -21.33
C ASN A 56 6.89 2.58 -21.45
N GLY A 57 6.02 2.11 -20.55
CA GLY A 57 5.53 0.73 -20.56
C GLY A 57 6.00 -0.15 -19.39
N GLY A 58 6.93 0.32 -18.56
CA GLY A 58 7.50 -0.45 -17.47
C GLY A 58 8.46 -1.55 -17.92
N LEU A 59 8.84 -2.44 -17.00
CA LEU A 59 9.71 -3.57 -17.27
C LEU A 59 8.86 -4.78 -17.70
N LYS A 60 8.75 -5.01 -19.01
CA LYS A 60 7.92 -6.09 -19.59
C LYS A 60 8.69 -7.38 -19.87
N THR A 61 10.00 -7.28 -20.07
CA THR A 61 10.86 -8.42 -20.38
C THR A 61 11.75 -8.69 -19.18
N PRO A 62 11.82 -9.94 -18.68
CA PRO A 62 12.76 -10.30 -17.63
C PRO A 62 14.20 -9.96 -18.03
N PRO A 63 15.06 -9.53 -17.09
CA PRO A 63 16.47 -9.31 -17.37
C PRO A 63 17.16 -10.59 -17.85
N ALA A 64 18.21 -10.43 -18.66
CA ALA A 64 19.02 -11.57 -19.09
C ALA A 64 19.58 -12.32 -17.87
N GLY A 65 19.49 -13.65 -17.90
CA GLY A 65 19.92 -14.51 -16.79
C GLY A 65 18.87 -14.73 -15.69
N TYR A 66 17.66 -14.18 -15.81
CA TYR A 66 16.58 -14.54 -14.90
C TYR A 66 16.14 -16.00 -15.12
N GLU A 67 16.21 -16.81 -14.06
CA GLU A 67 15.94 -18.26 -14.10
C GLU A 67 14.49 -18.63 -13.78
N GLY A 68 13.63 -17.66 -13.50
CA GLY A 68 12.21 -17.89 -13.18
C GLY A 68 11.89 -17.84 -11.69
N ALA A 69 10.67 -18.26 -11.36
CA ALA A 69 10.14 -18.22 -10.00
C ALA A 69 10.99 -19.07 -9.04
N GLY A 70 11.22 -18.56 -7.82
CA GLY A 70 12.03 -19.22 -6.79
C GLY A 70 13.52 -18.91 -6.85
N HIS A 71 14.01 -18.27 -7.91
CA HIS A 71 15.40 -17.84 -8.06
C HIS A 71 15.59 -16.39 -7.60
N HIS A 72 16.83 -16.01 -7.28
CA HIS A 72 17.18 -14.62 -6.98
C HIS A 72 16.90 -13.71 -8.19
N HIS A 73 16.34 -12.53 -7.94
CA HIS A 73 16.05 -11.58 -9.01
C HIS A 73 17.35 -10.95 -9.53
N VAL A 74 17.50 -10.90 -10.85
CA VAL A 74 18.58 -10.18 -11.52
C VAL A 74 18.27 -8.69 -11.49
N ASP A 75 19.24 -7.86 -11.14
CA ASP A 75 19.12 -6.41 -11.21
C ASP A 75 19.09 -5.95 -12.68
N PRO A 76 17.99 -5.35 -13.18
CA PRO A 76 17.91 -4.80 -14.54
C PRO A 76 18.79 -3.55 -14.75
N PHE A 77 19.29 -2.93 -13.68
CA PHE A 77 20.02 -1.66 -13.73
C PHE A 77 21.39 -1.71 -13.04
N PRO A 78 22.27 -2.70 -13.36
CA PRO A 78 23.52 -2.90 -12.65
C PRO A 78 24.51 -1.73 -12.80
N ASP A 79 24.34 -0.93 -13.86
CA ASP A 79 25.21 0.21 -14.18
C ASP A 79 24.74 1.53 -13.55
N ASP A 80 23.54 1.58 -12.96
CA ASP A 80 23.04 2.78 -12.30
C ASP A 80 23.96 3.17 -11.14
N LYS A 81 24.38 4.43 -11.14
CA LYS A 81 25.23 5.01 -10.10
C LYS A 81 24.41 5.84 -9.14
N ILE A 82 24.88 5.93 -7.89
CA ILE A 82 24.37 6.87 -6.90
C ILE A 82 24.51 8.28 -7.48
N LYS A 83 23.40 9.03 -7.55
CA LYS A 83 23.39 10.43 -7.96
C LYS A 83 23.92 11.32 -6.83
N PHE A 84 23.47 11.04 -5.61
CA PHE A 84 23.90 11.68 -4.38
C PHE A 84 23.38 10.85 -3.19
N SER A 85 23.93 11.09 -2.01
CA SER A 85 23.48 10.48 -0.75
C SER A 85 22.92 11.55 0.18
N ILE A 86 21.86 11.20 0.90
CA ILE A 86 21.27 12.04 1.94
C ILE A 86 21.66 11.45 3.30
N ASP A 87 22.24 12.27 4.17
CA ASP A 87 22.64 11.91 5.52
C ASP A 87 22.33 13.05 6.51
N LYS A 88 22.77 12.90 7.77
CA LYS A 88 22.51 13.90 8.82
C LYS A 88 23.03 15.30 8.46
N SER A 89 24.07 15.42 7.64
CA SER A 89 24.68 16.70 7.30
C SER A 89 23.86 17.52 6.29
N ASN A 90 23.03 16.87 5.46
CA ASN A 90 22.36 17.52 4.33
C ASN A 90 20.85 17.27 4.22
N TYR A 91 20.26 16.36 5.02
CA TYR A 91 18.82 16.07 4.97
C TYR A 91 17.89 17.30 5.13
N PRO A 92 18.24 18.41 5.85
CA PRO A 92 17.37 19.58 5.89
C PRO A 92 17.22 20.28 4.54
N GLY A 93 18.07 19.95 3.54
CA GLY A 93 17.90 20.41 2.16
C GLY A 93 16.90 19.59 1.34
N PHE A 94 16.52 18.39 1.82
CA PHE A 94 15.70 17.41 1.09
C PHE A 94 14.30 17.24 1.69
N GLU A 95 13.94 18.12 2.61
CA GLU A 95 12.77 18.01 3.45
C GLU A 95 11.47 17.70 2.71
N LYS A 96 11.21 18.47 1.64
CA LYS A 96 10.01 18.32 0.81
C LYS A 96 9.89 16.98 0.07
N TYR A 97 10.95 16.19 0.01
CA TYR A 97 11.02 14.91 -0.68
C TYR A 97 11.05 13.71 0.28
N MET A 98 10.96 13.95 1.59
CA MET A 98 11.09 12.93 2.61
C MET A 98 9.78 12.75 3.39
N THR A 99 9.50 11.52 3.82
CA THR A 99 8.36 11.23 4.71
C THR A 99 8.74 11.50 6.16
N PRO A 100 7.79 11.86 7.05
CA PRO A 100 8.08 12.08 8.47
C PRO A 100 8.86 10.94 9.14
N GLY A 101 8.63 9.69 8.73
CA GLY A 101 9.38 8.53 9.20
C GLY A 101 10.85 8.54 8.79
N GLN A 102 11.17 8.97 7.55
CA GLN A 102 12.56 9.09 7.08
C GLN A 102 13.32 10.20 7.83
N TYR A 103 12.67 11.31 8.15
CA TYR A 103 13.27 12.32 9.04
C TYR A 103 13.55 11.78 10.42
N ALA A 104 12.58 11.10 11.02
CA ALA A 104 12.74 10.51 12.33
C ALA A 104 13.90 9.50 12.36
N LEU A 105 14.10 8.72 11.28
CA LEU A 105 15.26 7.84 11.13
C LEU A 105 16.57 8.62 11.06
N MET A 106 16.62 9.73 10.32
CA MET A 106 17.82 10.57 10.24
C MET A 106 18.20 11.19 11.59
N GLU A 107 17.21 11.61 12.39
CA GLU A 107 17.44 12.12 13.74
C GLU A 107 17.85 11.03 14.73
N ALA A 108 17.22 9.86 14.65
CA ALA A 108 17.47 8.76 15.58
C ALA A 108 18.81 8.06 15.31
N TYR A 109 19.25 8.02 14.04
CA TYR A 109 20.42 7.26 13.59
C TYR A 109 21.39 8.10 12.74
N PRO A 110 21.86 9.26 13.25
CA PRO A 110 22.58 10.26 12.44
C PRO A 110 23.93 9.79 11.91
N ASN A 111 24.50 8.74 12.51
CA ASN A 111 25.83 8.22 12.17
C ASN A 111 25.79 6.94 11.33
N SER A 112 24.60 6.37 11.09
CA SER A 112 24.46 5.06 10.44
C SER A 112 23.36 5.00 9.40
N PHE A 113 22.36 5.86 9.48
CA PHE A 113 21.32 5.96 8.46
C PHE A 113 21.71 6.96 7.38
N SER A 114 21.55 6.55 6.13
CA SER A 114 21.68 7.39 4.95
C SER A 114 20.73 6.89 3.87
N MET A 115 20.50 7.71 2.85
CA MET A 115 19.69 7.36 1.69
C MET A 115 20.51 7.59 0.43
N ASP A 116 20.98 6.48 -0.17
CA ASP A 116 21.64 6.54 -1.48
C ASP A 116 20.58 6.67 -2.58
N VAL A 117 20.56 7.84 -3.23
CA VAL A 117 19.56 8.18 -4.24
C VAL A 117 20.09 7.86 -5.64
N TYR A 118 19.33 7.05 -6.38
CA TYR A 118 19.64 6.59 -7.73
C TYR A 118 18.74 7.24 -8.78
N PRO A 119 19.04 7.10 -10.08
CA PRO A 119 18.11 7.46 -11.14
C PRO A 119 16.75 6.76 -10.98
N THR A 120 15.66 7.51 -11.11
CA THR A 120 14.32 6.93 -11.08
C THR A 120 14.09 6.03 -12.31
N ARG A 121 13.65 4.79 -12.06
CA ARG A 121 13.27 3.82 -13.08
C ARG A 121 11.82 3.40 -12.84
N ARG A 122 10.91 3.80 -13.73
CA ARG A 122 9.46 3.49 -13.61
C ARG A 122 9.15 2.11 -14.17
N THR A 123 9.43 1.07 -13.39
CA THR A 123 9.41 -0.35 -13.81
C THR A 123 8.06 -1.03 -13.71
N HIS A 124 7.10 -0.48 -12.97
CA HIS A 124 5.79 -1.12 -12.81
C HIS A 124 5.09 -1.34 -14.15
N ALA A 125 4.62 -2.58 -14.34
CA ALA A 125 3.82 -3.05 -15.46
C ALA A 125 2.82 -4.10 -14.97
N MET A 126 1.71 -4.25 -15.68
CA MET A 126 0.66 -5.23 -15.37
C MET A 126 0.20 -5.92 -16.66
N PRO A 127 -0.35 -7.16 -16.57
CA PRO A 127 -0.94 -7.84 -17.71
C PRO A 127 -2.05 -7.04 -18.38
N ASP A 128 -2.23 -7.23 -19.69
CA ASP A 128 -3.20 -6.46 -20.47
C ASP A 128 -4.64 -6.63 -19.97
N TRP A 129 -5.03 -7.83 -19.50
CA TRP A 129 -6.35 -8.08 -18.94
C TRP A 129 -6.60 -7.28 -17.64
N VAL A 130 -5.57 -7.08 -16.80
CA VAL A 130 -5.65 -6.24 -15.59
C VAL A 130 -5.83 -4.77 -15.98
N ASN A 131 -5.10 -4.32 -17.02
CA ASN A 131 -5.22 -2.97 -17.55
C ASN A 131 -6.62 -2.72 -18.15
N GLN A 132 -7.18 -3.71 -18.84
CA GLN A 132 -8.54 -3.64 -19.38
C GLN A 132 -9.57 -3.53 -18.25
N ASN A 133 -9.53 -4.43 -17.27
CA ASN A 133 -10.41 -4.39 -16.11
C ASN A 133 -10.27 -3.07 -15.34
N THR A 134 -9.05 -2.53 -15.24
CA THR A 134 -8.81 -1.21 -14.63
C THR A 134 -9.55 -0.09 -15.38
N LYS A 135 -9.54 -0.13 -16.72
CA LYS A 135 -10.28 0.84 -17.53
C LYS A 135 -11.80 0.71 -17.36
N GLU A 136 -12.31 -0.50 -17.21
CA GLU A 136 -13.73 -0.77 -16.93
C GLU A 136 -14.10 -0.27 -15.53
N ASN A 137 -13.32 -0.65 -14.52
CA ASN A 137 -13.48 -0.21 -13.12
C ASN A 137 -13.53 1.32 -13.00
N ALA A 138 -12.77 2.05 -13.83
CA ALA A 138 -12.76 3.51 -13.81
C ALA A 138 -14.16 4.13 -13.87
N THR A 139 -15.10 3.53 -14.62
CA THR A 139 -16.46 4.07 -14.80
C THR A 139 -17.53 3.32 -14.00
N THR A 140 -17.23 2.12 -13.50
CA THR A 140 -18.20 1.30 -12.74
C THR A 140 -18.03 1.43 -11.24
N ALA A 141 -16.79 1.45 -10.75
CA ALA A 141 -16.43 1.31 -9.35
C ALA A 141 -17.03 2.41 -8.47
N THR A 142 -17.49 2.02 -7.28
CA THR A 142 -17.92 2.95 -6.23
C THR A 142 -17.44 2.49 -4.86
N LEU A 143 -17.38 3.41 -3.90
CA LEU A 143 -17.21 3.06 -2.50
C LEU A 143 -18.53 2.47 -1.95
N SER A 144 -18.44 1.49 -1.06
CA SER A 144 -19.59 1.05 -0.27
C SER A 144 -19.99 2.15 0.74
N LYS A 145 -21.12 1.96 1.43
CA LYS A 145 -21.63 2.95 2.38
C LYS A 145 -20.59 3.24 3.47
N GLY A 146 -20.17 4.49 3.57
CA GLY A 146 -19.15 4.90 4.55
C GLY A 146 -17.71 4.54 4.16
N GLY A 147 -17.49 4.03 2.96
CA GLY A 147 -16.15 3.77 2.42
C GLY A 147 -15.45 2.52 2.95
N VAL A 148 -16.20 1.62 3.59
CA VAL A 148 -15.67 0.41 4.25
C VAL A 148 -15.56 -0.80 3.32
N GLY A 149 -15.84 -0.61 2.03
CA GLY A 149 -15.70 -1.58 0.95
C GLY A 149 -15.77 -0.88 -0.42
N ILE A 150 -15.76 -1.66 -1.49
CA ILE A 150 -15.96 -1.20 -2.88
C ILE A 150 -17.08 -1.99 -3.55
N ASN A 151 -17.73 -1.40 -4.55
CA ASN A 151 -18.70 -2.09 -5.40
C ASN A 151 -18.29 -2.02 -6.86
N ASP A 152 -18.72 -3.03 -7.63
CA ASP A 152 -18.63 -3.06 -9.10
C ASP A 152 -17.20 -2.86 -9.66
N ALA A 153 -16.20 -3.40 -8.95
CA ALA A 153 -14.80 -3.39 -9.37
C ALA A 153 -14.14 -4.74 -9.10
N TYR A 154 -13.40 -5.28 -10.07
CA TYR A 154 -12.74 -6.58 -9.94
C TYR A 154 -11.56 -6.71 -10.92
N GLY A 155 -10.56 -7.53 -10.58
CA GLY A 155 -9.49 -7.94 -11.50
C GLY A 155 -8.64 -6.82 -12.08
N GLY A 156 -8.63 -5.64 -11.46
CA GLY A 156 -7.98 -4.42 -11.93
C GLY A 156 -7.92 -3.39 -10.79
N ILE A 157 -7.29 -2.24 -11.01
CA ILE A 157 -7.29 -1.17 -10.00
C ILE A 157 -8.72 -0.60 -9.91
N PRO A 158 -9.35 -0.53 -8.71
CA PRO A 158 -10.73 -0.05 -8.58
C PRO A 158 -10.89 1.42 -8.99
N PHE A 159 -9.98 2.30 -8.55
CA PHE A 159 -10.09 3.74 -8.74
C PHE A 159 -8.84 4.32 -9.41
N PRO A 160 -8.57 4.02 -10.68
CA PRO A 160 -7.40 4.58 -11.38
C PRO A 160 -7.48 6.11 -11.51
N ILE A 161 -8.67 6.70 -11.43
CA ILE A 161 -8.87 8.14 -11.38
C ILE A 161 -9.66 8.48 -10.11
N LEU A 162 -8.99 9.11 -9.15
CA LEU A 162 -9.61 9.48 -7.88
C LEU A 162 -10.64 10.60 -8.07
N HIS A 163 -11.85 10.45 -7.55
CA HIS A 163 -12.96 11.37 -7.74
C HIS A 163 -13.80 11.54 -6.46
N GLY A 164 -14.83 12.41 -6.50
CA GLY A 164 -15.67 12.70 -5.34
C GLY A 164 -15.03 13.70 -4.37
N SER A 165 -15.45 13.63 -3.11
CA SER A 165 -14.96 14.48 -2.02
C SER A 165 -13.49 14.21 -1.68
N ASN A 166 -12.89 15.03 -0.80
CA ASN A 166 -11.53 14.80 -0.33
C ASN A 166 -11.40 13.43 0.38
N GLN A 167 -12.38 13.08 1.20
CA GLN A 167 -12.42 11.81 1.92
C GLN A 167 -12.60 10.63 0.95
N ASP A 168 -13.44 10.77 -0.08
CA ASP A 168 -13.61 9.71 -1.08
C ASP A 168 -12.30 9.42 -1.80
N LYS A 169 -11.57 10.46 -2.23
CA LYS A 169 -10.24 10.29 -2.86
C LYS A 169 -9.25 9.59 -1.94
N ALA A 170 -9.29 9.88 -0.64
CA ALA A 170 -8.43 9.24 0.35
C ALA A 170 -8.74 7.75 0.46
N LEU A 171 -10.03 7.41 0.62
CA LEU A 171 -10.50 6.03 0.69
C LEU A 171 -10.26 5.26 -0.61
N GLN A 172 -10.48 5.88 -1.77
CA GLN A 172 -10.18 5.28 -3.08
C GLN A 172 -8.69 4.96 -3.23
N ALA A 173 -7.80 5.84 -2.78
CA ALA A 173 -6.36 5.58 -2.77
C ALA A 173 -5.98 4.41 -1.83
N ILE A 174 -6.62 4.31 -0.67
CA ILE A 174 -6.44 3.17 0.26
C ILE A 174 -6.97 1.88 -0.34
N TRP A 175 -8.14 1.89 -0.99
CA TRP A 175 -8.68 0.72 -1.67
C TRP A 175 -7.80 0.25 -2.82
N ASN A 176 -7.21 1.17 -3.59
CA ASN A 176 -6.21 0.83 -4.60
C ASN A 176 -4.98 0.15 -3.97
N HIS A 177 -4.53 0.58 -2.78
CA HIS A 177 -3.44 -0.08 -2.05
C HIS A 177 -3.82 -1.48 -1.58
N LEU A 178 -5.01 -1.64 -0.99
CA LEU A 178 -5.50 -2.93 -0.47
C LEU A 178 -5.72 -3.97 -1.58
N THR A 179 -6.10 -3.51 -2.79
CA THR A 179 -6.41 -4.36 -3.95
C THR A 179 -5.34 -4.36 -5.04
N ARG A 180 -4.17 -3.78 -4.78
CA ARG A 180 -3.08 -3.64 -5.77
C ARG A 180 -2.69 -4.96 -6.42
N TRP A 181 -2.34 -4.92 -7.71
CA TRP A 181 -1.91 -6.10 -8.45
C TRP A 181 -0.62 -6.69 -7.87
N ARG A 182 -0.65 -7.99 -7.55
CA ARG A 182 0.47 -8.76 -6.99
C ARG A 182 0.64 -10.14 -7.63
N GLY A 183 -0.08 -10.40 -8.71
CA GLY A 183 -0.24 -11.75 -9.27
C GLY A 183 -1.57 -12.39 -8.85
N ILE A 184 -1.79 -13.62 -9.31
CA ILE A 184 -2.98 -14.43 -8.98
C ILE A 184 -2.72 -15.26 -7.73
N PHE A 185 -1.55 -15.92 -7.71
CA PHE A 185 -1.09 -16.72 -6.59
C PHE A 185 0.36 -16.37 -6.27
N LEU A 186 0.67 -16.33 -4.98
CA LEU A 186 2.00 -16.05 -4.46
C LEU A 186 2.38 -17.17 -3.49
N GLU A 187 3.52 -17.81 -3.73
CA GLU A 187 4.18 -18.67 -2.75
C GLU A 187 5.57 -18.12 -2.48
N GLY A 188 5.92 -17.96 -1.21
CA GLY A 188 7.22 -17.41 -0.84
C GLY A 188 7.69 -17.81 0.55
N ARG A 189 9.01 -17.76 0.74
CA ARG A 189 9.63 -17.83 2.06
C ARG A 189 9.94 -16.43 2.55
N TYR A 190 9.43 -16.11 3.72
CA TYR A 190 9.59 -14.83 4.38
C TYR A 190 10.34 -15.03 5.67
N THR A 191 11.30 -14.16 5.96
CA THR A 191 11.97 -14.15 7.26
C THR A 191 11.65 -12.85 7.96
N GLU A 192 11.01 -12.96 9.11
CA GLU A 192 10.78 -11.84 10.02
C GLU A 192 11.97 -11.72 10.98
N VAL A 193 12.43 -10.49 11.17
CA VAL A 193 13.59 -10.19 12.01
C VAL A 193 13.20 -9.08 12.99
N ALA A 194 12.93 -9.43 14.24
CA ALA A 194 12.79 -8.47 15.32
C ALA A 194 14.19 -8.15 15.88
N VAL A 195 14.59 -6.89 15.76
CA VAL A 195 15.94 -6.43 16.10
C VAL A 195 15.94 -5.81 17.49
N GLN A 196 16.80 -6.31 18.37
CA GLN A 196 17.03 -5.76 19.69
C GLN A 196 17.83 -4.45 19.59
N ARG A 197 17.81 -3.63 20.65
CA ARG A 197 18.52 -2.34 20.65
C ARG A 197 20.03 -2.45 20.41
N ASP A 198 20.62 -3.58 20.75
CA ASP A 198 22.04 -3.88 20.54
C ASP A 198 22.33 -4.51 19.16
N GLY A 199 21.33 -4.61 18.28
CA GLY A 199 21.44 -5.19 16.95
C GLY A 199 21.25 -6.71 16.89
N ARG A 200 21.17 -7.41 18.02
CA ARG A 200 20.92 -8.85 18.00
C ARG A 200 19.51 -9.16 17.51
N PHE A 201 19.36 -10.25 16.80
CA PHE A 201 18.05 -10.71 16.34
C PHE A 201 17.99 -12.24 16.29
N THR A 202 16.77 -12.77 16.20
CA THR A 202 16.54 -14.19 15.91
C THR A 202 15.57 -14.28 14.75
N PRO A 203 15.99 -14.80 13.58
CA PRO A 203 15.12 -14.87 12.42
C PRO A 203 13.99 -15.89 12.62
N ILE A 204 12.79 -15.53 12.22
CA ILE A 204 11.64 -16.43 12.13
C ILE A 204 11.30 -16.60 10.66
N THR A 205 11.56 -17.79 10.13
CA THR A 205 11.25 -18.11 8.73
C THR A 205 9.87 -18.74 8.63
N LYS A 206 9.06 -18.15 7.75
CA LYS A 206 7.72 -18.58 7.41
C LYS A 206 7.65 -18.94 5.92
N GLN A 207 6.77 -19.86 5.59
CA GLN A 207 6.24 -19.98 4.23
C GLN A 207 4.90 -19.27 4.19
N GLN A 208 4.64 -18.51 3.13
CA GLN A 208 3.38 -17.84 2.90
C GLN A 208 2.85 -18.23 1.53
N GLU A 209 1.54 -18.45 1.49
CA GLU A 209 0.76 -18.75 0.31
C GLU A 209 -0.42 -17.79 0.27
N VAL A 210 -0.59 -17.10 -0.85
CA VAL A 210 -1.67 -16.12 -1.02
C VAL A 210 -2.35 -16.36 -2.35
N PHE A 211 -3.67 -16.57 -2.31
CA PHE A 211 -4.51 -16.54 -3.49
C PHE A 211 -5.28 -15.22 -3.50
N PHE A 212 -4.96 -14.35 -4.46
CA PHE A 212 -5.61 -13.05 -4.63
C PHE A 212 -6.94 -13.24 -5.36
N ASN A 213 -7.97 -13.61 -4.62
CA ASN A 213 -9.31 -13.88 -5.15
C ASN A 213 -9.87 -12.69 -5.96
N PHE A 214 -9.59 -11.45 -5.55
CA PHE A 214 -9.94 -10.23 -6.29
C PHE A 214 -9.35 -10.15 -7.71
N HIS A 215 -8.29 -10.90 -7.98
CA HIS A 215 -7.57 -10.96 -9.26
C HIS A 215 -7.69 -12.34 -9.93
N ASN A 216 -8.66 -13.17 -9.54
CA ASN A 216 -8.87 -14.46 -10.20
C ASN A 216 -9.51 -14.25 -11.60
N PRO A 217 -8.83 -14.62 -12.71
CA PRO A 217 -9.36 -14.42 -14.06
C PRO A 217 -10.59 -15.29 -14.37
N GLU A 218 -10.86 -16.32 -13.56
CA GLU A 218 -12.03 -17.20 -13.69
C GLU A 218 -13.19 -16.78 -12.77
N GLY A 219 -13.04 -15.68 -12.02
CA GLY A 219 -14.04 -15.18 -11.08
C GLY A 219 -14.64 -13.84 -11.51
N SER A 220 -15.41 -13.26 -10.60
CA SER A 220 -16.07 -11.96 -10.75
C SER A 220 -16.29 -11.31 -9.39
N PHE A 221 -16.63 -10.01 -9.38
CA PHE A 221 -16.98 -9.30 -8.15
C PHE A 221 -18.06 -10.03 -7.32
N LYS A 222 -19.07 -10.60 -7.99
CA LYS A 222 -20.17 -11.32 -7.35
C LYS A 222 -19.75 -12.68 -6.80
N GLU A 223 -18.94 -13.43 -7.54
CA GLU A 223 -18.48 -14.77 -7.13
C GLU A 223 -17.42 -14.72 -6.02
N MET A 224 -16.74 -13.58 -5.87
CA MET A 224 -15.75 -13.35 -4.82
C MET A 224 -16.33 -13.47 -3.40
N ASP A 225 -17.65 -13.27 -3.25
CA ASP A 225 -18.39 -13.44 -1.99
C ASP A 225 -17.73 -12.72 -0.81
N ASN A 226 -17.45 -11.43 -1.00
CA ASN A 226 -16.81 -10.56 0.00
C ASN A 226 -15.39 -10.97 0.42
N ILE A 227 -14.73 -11.94 -0.22
CA ILE A 227 -13.35 -12.36 0.14
C ILE A 227 -12.31 -11.82 -0.85
N LEU A 228 -11.49 -10.85 -0.44
CA LEU A 228 -10.42 -10.27 -1.26
C LEU A 228 -9.30 -11.26 -1.59
N PHE A 229 -8.84 -12.00 -0.58
CA PHE A 229 -7.78 -12.98 -0.72
C PHE A 229 -7.81 -14.03 0.39
N TYR A 230 -7.21 -15.17 0.08
CA TYR A 230 -6.92 -16.23 1.04
C TYR A 230 -5.43 -16.20 1.35
N PHE A 231 -5.08 -16.15 2.63
CA PHE A 231 -3.71 -16.12 3.09
C PHE A 231 -3.46 -17.29 4.04
N LEU A 232 -2.42 -18.06 3.76
CA LEU A 232 -1.97 -19.17 4.59
C LEU A 232 -0.49 -19.00 4.88
N THR A 233 -0.10 -19.13 6.14
CA THR A 233 1.32 -19.11 6.51
C THR A 233 1.68 -20.25 7.45
N PHE A 234 2.90 -20.77 7.30
CA PHE A 234 3.46 -21.84 8.11
C PHE A 234 4.78 -21.39 8.71
N ASN A 235 4.96 -21.56 10.01
CA ASN A 235 6.27 -21.37 10.65
C ASN A 235 7.18 -22.54 10.27
N LYS A 236 8.32 -22.24 9.64
CA LYS A 236 9.33 -23.24 9.24
C LYS A 236 10.52 -23.27 10.22
N ALA A 237 10.90 -22.12 10.77
CA ALA A 237 11.97 -22.00 11.75
C ALA A 237 11.73 -20.80 12.70
N PRO A 238 12.26 -20.82 13.93
CA PRO A 238 13.06 -21.87 14.57
C PRO A 238 12.22 -23.07 15.01
N ALA A 239 12.87 -24.19 15.38
CA ALA A 239 12.20 -25.46 15.73
C ALA A 239 11.10 -25.32 16.81
N ARG A 240 11.25 -24.40 17.75
CA ARG A 240 10.25 -24.11 18.80
C ARG A 240 8.91 -23.63 18.24
N LEU A 241 8.92 -22.90 17.12
CA LEU A 241 7.72 -22.34 16.48
C LEU A 241 7.28 -23.16 15.26
N ALA A 242 8.13 -24.06 14.78
CA ALA A 242 7.91 -24.82 13.55
C ALA A 242 6.62 -25.66 13.61
N GLY A 243 5.92 -25.72 12.48
CA GLY A 243 4.66 -26.46 12.32
C GLY A 243 3.41 -25.69 12.74
N GLY A 244 3.54 -24.51 13.36
CA GLY A 244 2.41 -23.60 13.53
C GLY A 244 1.93 -23.03 12.19
N ALA A 245 0.64 -22.72 12.07
CA ALA A 245 0.07 -22.17 10.85
C ALA A 245 -1.02 -21.13 11.15
N LEU A 246 -1.21 -20.17 10.26
CA LEU A 246 -2.30 -19.19 10.32
C LEU A 246 -2.99 -19.14 8.95
N LEU A 247 -4.31 -19.33 8.95
CA LEU A 247 -5.19 -19.12 7.80
C LEU A 247 -5.99 -17.85 8.02
N VAL A 248 -6.08 -17.01 6.99
CA VAL A 248 -6.92 -15.80 6.96
C VAL A 248 -7.72 -15.80 5.66
N HIS A 249 -9.02 -15.57 5.78
CA HIS A 249 -9.85 -15.10 4.67
C HIS A 249 -10.07 -13.62 4.89
N GLU A 250 -9.47 -12.80 4.02
CA GLU A 250 -9.57 -11.35 4.12
C GLU A 250 -10.86 -10.88 3.48
N THR A 251 -11.70 -10.20 4.25
CA THR A 251 -12.97 -9.69 3.75
C THR A 251 -12.83 -8.29 3.17
N LEU A 252 -13.61 -7.99 2.12
CA LEU A 252 -13.65 -6.68 1.48
C LEU A 252 -14.38 -5.68 2.37
N ASP A 253 -15.59 -5.99 2.80
CA ASP A 253 -16.37 -5.18 3.73
C ASP A 253 -16.48 -5.91 5.08
N GLN A 254 -15.70 -5.42 6.05
CA GLN A 254 -15.66 -6.02 7.39
C GLN A 254 -16.91 -5.73 8.23
N SER A 255 -17.79 -4.83 7.77
CA SER A 255 -19.07 -4.58 8.40
C SER A 255 -20.14 -5.61 8.00
N GLU A 256 -20.01 -6.23 6.84
CA GLU A 256 -20.83 -7.36 6.40
C GLU A 256 -20.31 -8.67 6.99
N ASP A 257 -19.03 -8.97 6.78
CA ASP A 257 -18.36 -10.15 7.34
C ASP A 257 -17.04 -9.77 8.00
N ALA A 258 -16.92 -10.05 9.29
CA ALA A 258 -15.65 -9.88 9.99
C ALA A 258 -14.56 -10.78 9.40
N ARG A 259 -13.31 -10.28 9.37
CA ARG A 259 -12.12 -11.05 8.98
C ARG A 259 -12.13 -12.43 9.65
N GLN A 260 -11.93 -13.47 8.86
CA GLN A 260 -11.96 -14.84 9.34
C GLN A 260 -10.53 -15.34 9.49
N ALA A 261 -10.11 -15.66 10.71
CA ALA A 261 -8.75 -16.14 10.98
C ALA A 261 -8.76 -17.38 11.87
N TRP A 262 -7.83 -18.30 11.59
CA TRP A 262 -7.61 -19.53 12.35
C TRP A 262 -6.12 -19.76 12.59
N ASP A 263 -5.73 -19.92 13.85
CA ASP A 263 -4.37 -20.24 14.26
C ASP A 263 -4.28 -21.73 14.63
N TYR A 264 -3.29 -22.42 14.07
CA TYR A 264 -2.93 -23.78 14.41
C TYR A 264 -1.68 -23.78 15.30
N ASN A 265 -1.85 -24.28 16.52
CA ASN A 265 -0.74 -24.47 17.45
C ASN A 265 -0.24 -25.92 17.39
N ALA A 266 0.97 -26.12 16.85
CA ALA A 266 1.56 -27.44 16.72
C ALA A 266 1.79 -28.15 18.06
N GLY A 267 2.18 -27.42 19.11
CA GLY A 267 2.41 -27.98 20.44
C GLY A 267 1.15 -28.52 21.10
N GLN A 268 0.00 -27.89 20.83
CA GLN A 268 -1.30 -28.32 21.34
C GLN A 268 -2.10 -29.18 20.35
N ARG A 269 -1.66 -29.26 19.09
CA ARG A 269 -2.35 -29.92 17.96
C ARG A 269 -3.80 -29.46 17.83
N ARG A 270 -4.03 -28.14 17.91
CA ARG A 270 -5.37 -27.54 17.89
C ARG A 270 -5.40 -26.34 16.95
N VAL A 271 -6.51 -26.24 16.22
CA VAL A 271 -6.92 -25.05 15.48
C VAL A 271 -7.84 -24.22 16.39
N ARG A 272 -7.63 -22.90 16.43
CA ARG A 272 -8.45 -21.95 17.17
C ARG A 272 -8.82 -20.79 16.26
N ARG A 273 -10.08 -20.33 16.33
CA ARG A 273 -10.47 -19.09 15.67
C ARG A 273 -9.77 -17.91 16.35
N ALA A 274 -9.22 -16.99 15.56
CA ALA A 274 -8.46 -15.82 15.99
C ALA A 274 -9.17 -14.51 15.56
N PRO A 275 -10.40 -14.25 16.04
CA PRO A 275 -11.20 -13.10 15.58
C PRO A 275 -10.58 -11.74 15.94
N ASN A 276 -9.66 -11.71 16.91
CA ASN A 276 -8.99 -10.50 17.35
C ASN A 276 -7.78 -10.13 16.47
N LEU A 277 -7.47 -10.86 15.39
CA LEU A 277 -6.36 -10.52 14.49
C LEU A 277 -6.76 -9.35 13.55
N ALA A 278 -6.97 -8.18 14.13
CA ALA A 278 -7.41 -6.98 13.44
C ALA A 278 -6.84 -5.72 14.11
N TYR A 279 -6.77 -4.63 13.35
CA TYR A 279 -6.41 -3.29 13.82
C TYR A 279 -5.09 -3.27 14.62
N ASP A 280 -5.13 -2.61 15.79
CA ASP A 280 -4.04 -2.34 16.72
C ASP A 280 -3.55 -3.57 17.52
N SER A 281 -3.97 -4.77 17.14
CA SER A 281 -3.60 -6.00 17.83
C SER A 281 -2.11 -6.31 17.61
N PRO A 282 -1.28 -6.39 18.68
CA PRO A 282 0.14 -6.65 18.53
C PRO A 282 0.42 -8.02 17.93
N ILE A 283 1.43 -8.11 17.07
CA ILE A 283 1.85 -9.38 16.47
C ILE A 283 2.97 -10.02 17.30
N ALA A 284 2.67 -11.17 17.89
CA ALA A 284 3.62 -11.87 18.76
C ALA A 284 4.89 -12.32 18.03
N SER A 285 4.83 -12.65 16.74
CA SER A 285 6.02 -13.06 15.97
C SER A 285 6.98 -11.91 15.66
N SER A 286 6.57 -10.66 15.85
CA SER A 286 7.43 -9.48 15.69
C SER A 286 7.88 -8.90 17.03
N ASP A 287 7.95 -9.71 18.10
CA ASP A 287 8.16 -9.24 19.48
C ASP A 287 7.18 -8.11 19.89
N ASN A 288 5.96 -8.12 19.35
CA ASN A 288 4.93 -7.08 19.53
C ASN A 288 5.35 -5.66 19.07
N THR A 289 6.37 -5.55 18.20
CA THR A 289 6.86 -4.26 17.68
C THR A 289 6.04 -3.65 16.53
N ARG A 290 5.08 -4.41 15.99
CA ARG A 290 4.10 -3.94 14.99
C ARG A 290 2.70 -4.45 15.31
N THR A 291 1.70 -3.76 14.79
CA THR A 291 0.29 -4.19 14.86
C THR A 291 -0.08 -5.08 13.67
N ALA A 292 -1.29 -5.64 13.70
CA ALA A 292 -1.81 -6.47 12.62
C ALA A 292 -2.04 -5.64 11.35
N ASP A 293 -2.57 -4.43 11.50
CA ASP A 293 -2.86 -3.50 10.41
C ASP A 293 -1.61 -2.86 9.77
N ASP A 294 -0.46 -2.85 10.43
CA ASP A 294 0.83 -2.41 9.84
C ASP A 294 1.38 -3.35 8.74
N THR A 295 0.82 -4.55 8.60
CA THR A 295 1.30 -5.50 7.58
C THR A 295 1.07 -4.92 6.20
N ASP A 296 2.11 -4.91 5.35
CA ASP A 296 2.09 -4.21 4.05
C ASP A 296 1.74 -2.71 4.18
N MET A 297 2.24 -2.03 5.22
CA MET A 297 1.99 -0.62 5.57
C MET A 297 0.58 -0.34 6.11
N TYR A 298 -0.44 -0.90 5.49
CA TYR A 298 -1.83 -0.82 5.93
C TYR A 298 -2.64 -1.98 5.34
N ASN A 299 -3.37 -2.73 6.17
CA ASN A 299 -4.31 -3.77 5.72
C ASN A 299 -5.65 -3.81 6.49
N GLY A 300 -5.93 -2.82 7.33
CA GLY A 300 -7.11 -2.80 8.19
C GLY A 300 -8.37 -2.31 7.47
N ALA A 301 -9.52 -2.46 8.15
CA ALA A 301 -10.74 -1.77 7.75
C ALA A 301 -10.59 -0.24 7.96
N PRO A 302 -11.08 0.60 7.03
CA PRO A 302 -10.90 2.05 7.12
C PRO A 302 -11.86 2.74 8.10
N ASP A 303 -12.71 1.99 8.80
CA ASP A 303 -13.83 2.47 9.60
C ASP A 303 -13.43 3.29 10.85
N ARG A 304 -12.22 3.06 11.38
CA ARG A 304 -11.72 3.75 12.60
C ARG A 304 -11.14 5.14 12.38
N TYR A 305 -10.99 5.59 11.14
CA TYR A 305 -10.26 6.82 10.82
C TYR A 305 -11.12 7.81 10.02
N ASP A 306 -10.86 9.09 10.28
CA ASP A 306 -11.21 10.21 9.41
C ASP A 306 -10.06 10.37 8.40
N TRP A 307 -10.39 10.24 7.12
CA TRP A 307 -9.40 10.16 6.04
C TRP A 307 -9.31 11.48 5.27
N GLU A 308 -8.07 11.92 5.02
CA GLU A 308 -7.81 13.11 4.23
C GLU A 308 -6.82 12.80 3.09
N TYR A 309 -7.13 13.24 1.89
CA TYR A 309 -6.24 13.13 0.73
C TYR A 309 -5.42 14.40 0.59
N LYS A 310 -4.10 14.28 0.74
CA LYS A 310 -3.15 15.40 0.68
C LYS A 310 -2.58 15.63 -0.73
N GLY A 311 -3.07 14.90 -1.73
CA GLY A 311 -2.64 15.04 -3.12
C GLY A 311 -1.47 14.14 -3.50
N VAL A 312 -0.96 14.35 -4.71
CA VAL A 312 0.24 13.67 -5.20
C VAL A 312 1.47 14.49 -4.80
N GLN A 313 2.50 13.83 -4.28
CA GLN A 313 3.79 14.43 -3.94
C GLN A 313 4.93 13.64 -4.57
N GLU A 314 6.09 14.29 -4.75
CA GLU A 314 7.32 13.60 -5.17
C GLU A 314 8.12 13.26 -3.90
N ILE A 315 8.33 11.98 -3.63
CA ILE A 315 8.96 11.49 -2.40
C ILE A 315 10.00 10.43 -2.75
N PHE A 316 11.12 10.41 -2.01
CA PHE A 316 12.08 9.32 -2.08
C PHE A 316 11.48 8.08 -1.43
N ILE A 317 11.34 7.01 -2.21
CA ILE A 317 10.85 5.72 -1.73
C ILE A 317 11.88 4.62 -2.03
N PRO A 318 11.93 3.55 -1.22
CA PRO A 318 12.69 2.37 -1.60
C PRO A 318 12.05 1.77 -2.86
N TYR A 319 12.79 1.70 -3.96
CA TYR A 319 12.26 1.21 -5.24
C TYR A 319 13.37 0.52 -6.05
N ASN A 320 13.01 -0.52 -6.82
CA ASN A 320 13.98 -1.38 -7.53
C ASN A 320 15.11 -1.91 -6.63
N ASN A 321 14.77 -2.33 -5.41
CA ASN A 321 15.72 -2.82 -4.40
C ASN A 321 16.21 -4.25 -4.67
N TYR A 322 16.81 -4.51 -5.83
CA TYR A 322 17.29 -5.85 -6.19
C TYR A 322 18.46 -6.32 -5.32
N LYS A 323 19.30 -5.39 -4.82
CA LYS A 323 20.48 -5.69 -4.00
C LYS A 323 20.14 -6.41 -2.69
N ILE A 324 18.99 -6.13 -2.07
CA ILE A 324 18.59 -6.74 -0.79
C ILE A 324 18.32 -8.25 -0.91
N GLY A 325 17.89 -8.69 -2.10
CA GLY A 325 17.52 -10.08 -2.38
C GLY A 325 18.52 -10.79 -3.29
N ARG A 326 19.74 -10.24 -3.47
CA ARG A 326 20.78 -10.85 -4.30
C ARG A 326 21.34 -12.10 -3.64
N GLU A 327 21.78 -13.06 -4.46
CA GLU A 327 22.49 -14.24 -3.99
C GLU A 327 23.69 -13.86 -3.10
N GLY A 328 23.90 -14.63 -2.03
CA GLY A 328 25.02 -14.48 -1.10
C GLY A 328 24.87 -13.40 -0.02
N VAL A 329 23.81 -12.57 -0.08
CA VAL A 329 23.53 -11.57 0.95
C VAL A 329 23.03 -12.25 2.22
N LYS A 330 23.67 -11.97 3.36
CA LYS A 330 23.28 -12.54 4.66
C LYS A 330 22.45 -11.55 5.46
N TYR A 331 21.61 -12.04 6.36
CA TYR A 331 20.84 -11.18 7.26
C TYR A 331 21.74 -10.29 8.13
N ASP A 332 22.89 -10.80 8.58
CA ASP A 332 23.86 -10.03 9.36
C ASP A 332 24.47 -8.85 8.57
N ASP A 333 24.47 -8.91 7.24
CA ASP A 333 24.93 -7.79 6.39
C ASP A 333 23.82 -6.73 6.20
N LEU A 334 22.56 -7.15 6.29
CA LEU A 334 21.37 -6.34 6.02
C LEU A 334 20.82 -5.61 7.25
N VAL A 335 20.88 -6.27 8.41
CA VAL A 335 20.16 -5.85 9.61
C VAL A 335 21.09 -5.04 10.51
N MET A 336 20.76 -3.78 10.74
CA MET A 336 21.47 -2.92 11.69
C MET A 336 20.54 -2.55 12.87
N PRO A 337 21.10 -2.05 13.99
CA PRO A 337 20.28 -1.46 15.04
C PRO A 337 19.36 -0.37 14.48
N GLY A 338 18.05 -0.61 14.51
CA GLY A 338 17.02 0.39 14.21
C GLY A 338 16.68 0.63 12.74
N HIS A 339 17.51 0.20 11.79
CA HIS A 339 17.25 0.35 10.35
C HIS A 339 17.95 -0.75 9.53
N LEU A 340 17.57 -0.90 8.26
CA LEU A 340 18.34 -1.73 7.31
C LEU A 340 19.64 -1.03 6.95
N ASN A 341 20.68 -1.81 6.64
CA ASN A 341 21.95 -1.30 6.14
C ASN A 341 21.73 -0.48 4.85
N PRO A 342 22.01 0.84 4.86
CA PRO A 342 21.79 1.71 3.71
C PRO A 342 22.48 1.26 2.43
N GLU A 343 23.61 0.56 2.54
CA GLU A 343 24.33 0.05 1.36
C GLU A 343 23.46 -0.89 0.50
N TYR A 344 22.44 -1.52 1.07
CA TYR A 344 21.54 -2.45 0.38
C TYR A 344 20.22 -1.80 -0.04
N VAL A 345 19.99 -0.53 0.31
CA VAL A 345 18.74 0.17 0.04
C VAL A 345 18.95 1.28 -0.99
N ARG A 346 18.38 1.05 -2.17
CA ARG A 346 18.22 2.00 -3.25
C ARG A 346 16.99 2.87 -3.03
N TRP A 347 17.19 4.18 -3.07
CA TRP A 347 16.13 5.18 -3.04
C TRP A 347 15.95 5.82 -4.40
N GLU A 348 14.71 6.00 -4.81
CA GLU A 348 14.36 6.71 -6.04
C GLU A 348 13.26 7.72 -5.78
N LEU A 349 13.28 8.85 -6.48
CA LEU A 349 12.20 9.84 -6.40
C LEU A 349 11.01 9.35 -7.22
N HIS A 350 9.84 9.24 -6.61
CA HIS A 350 8.60 8.84 -7.29
C HIS A 350 7.43 9.73 -6.88
N ARG A 351 6.41 9.77 -7.73
CA ARG A 351 5.12 10.36 -7.38
C ARG A 351 4.33 9.39 -6.53
N VAL A 352 3.84 9.86 -5.38
CA VAL A 352 3.04 9.07 -4.43
C VAL A 352 1.76 9.80 -4.09
N HIS A 353 0.68 9.06 -3.91
CA HIS A 353 -0.54 9.57 -3.28
C HIS A 353 -0.31 9.68 -1.78
N VAL A 354 -0.55 10.85 -1.21
CA VAL A 354 -0.43 11.07 0.23
C VAL A 354 -1.80 11.06 0.86
N VAL A 355 -2.00 10.14 1.80
CA VAL A 355 -3.25 9.94 2.54
C VAL A 355 -2.94 10.03 4.03
N GLU A 356 -3.77 10.78 4.75
CA GLU A 356 -3.68 10.92 6.20
C GLU A 356 -4.89 10.24 6.86
N ALA A 357 -4.62 9.44 7.90
CA ALA A 357 -5.62 8.75 8.70
C ALA A 357 -5.63 9.29 10.13
N ASN A 358 -6.68 10.02 10.49
CA ASN A 358 -6.87 10.55 11.84
C ASN A 358 -7.81 9.64 12.63
N LEU A 359 -7.36 9.12 13.76
CA LEU A 359 -8.18 8.23 14.59
C LEU A 359 -9.44 8.97 15.06
N LYS A 360 -10.62 8.40 14.78
CA LYS A 360 -11.90 8.98 15.18
C LYS A 360 -12.00 9.14 16.69
N LYS A 361 -12.76 10.14 17.14
CA LYS A 361 -13.05 10.33 18.56
C LYS A 361 -13.72 9.08 19.15
N GLY A 362 -13.12 8.54 20.21
CA GLY A 362 -13.62 7.35 20.91
C GLY A 362 -13.12 6.01 20.34
N ALA A 363 -12.45 6.01 19.18
CA ALA A 363 -11.67 4.87 18.74
C ALA A 363 -10.33 4.81 19.48
N ARG A 364 -9.73 3.62 19.55
CA ARG A 364 -8.41 3.39 20.16
C ARG A 364 -7.47 2.76 19.14
N HIS A 365 -6.22 3.19 19.16
CA HIS A 365 -5.10 2.53 18.50
C HIS A 365 -3.88 2.63 19.42
N ILE A 366 -3.07 1.58 19.57
CA ILE A 366 -1.93 1.61 20.51
C ILE A 366 -0.85 2.68 20.19
N TYR A 367 -0.92 3.29 19.01
CA TYR A 367 -0.04 4.39 18.59
C TYR A 367 -0.58 5.79 18.92
N LYS A 368 -1.82 5.91 19.43
CA LYS A 368 -2.46 7.20 19.76
C LYS A 368 -3.24 7.17 21.08
#